data_AF-A0A839VIV4-F1
#
_entry.id   AF-A0A839VIV4-F1
#
_cell.length_a   1.000
_cell.length_b   1.000
_cell.length_c   1.000
_cell.angle_alpha   90.00
_cell.angle_beta   90.00
_cell.angle_gamma   90.00
#
_symmetry.space_group_name_H-M   'P 1'
#
loop_
_entity.id
_entity.type
_entity.pdbx_description
1 polymer ?
#
loop_
_entity_poly.entity_id
_entity_poly.type
_entity_poly.pdbx_seq_one_letter_code
_entity_poly.pdbx_strand_id
1 'polypeptide(L)'
;MINANGNRWHRRLCVAVSCGMLALTLQGCFGVLAGGLVAGTFAASDRRTLGAQTEDKSIVVKGESNIANVLPGGAHVNVTSFNRWVLLSGEVPDDNSRALAEREIKSIAGVERVFNELAVSGSASFSSRSSDALITSKVLASLVDSKELYANAFKITTERGVVYMLGRVTQHEGQVGARIASGVSGVQKVVTLFDFISDEEYKRLNQNVAQQPNTAK
;
A
#
# COMPACT_ATOMS: atom_id res chain seq x y z
N MET A 1 -64.40 5.22 -23.27
CA MET A 1 -63.89 5.79 -22.00
C MET A 1 -62.71 4.93 -21.55
N ILE A 2 -61.47 5.35 -21.84
CA ILE A 2 -60.25 4.59 -21.51
C ILE A 2 -59.65 5.17 -20.21
N ASN A 3 -59.43 4.28 -19.24
CA ASN A 3 -59.13 4.54 -17.84
C ASN A 3 -57.72 5.13 -17.64
N ALA A 4 -57.63 6.45 -17.44
CA ALA A 4 -56.37 7.19 -17.27
C ALA A 4 -55.71 7.03 -15.88
N ASN A 5 -56.22 6.14 -15.02
CA ASN A 5 -55.81 6.08 -13.60
C ASN A 5 -54.62 5.13 -13.33
N GLY A 6 -54.32 4.18 -14.22
CA GLY A 6 -53.21 3.23 -14.04
C GLY A 6 -51.81 3.87 -14.14
N ASN A 7 -51.65 4.85 -15.02
CA ASN A 7 -50.32 5.40 -15.34
C ASN A 7 -49.73 6.26 -14.21
N ARG A 8 -50.58 6.82 -13.33
CA ARG A 8 -50.15 7.62 -12.17
C ARG A 8 -49.57 6.76 -11.04
N TRP A 9 -50.05 5.52 -10.91
CA TRP A 9 -49.57 4.56 -9.91
C TRP A 9 -48.23 3.97 -10.31
N HIS A 10 -48.05 3.61 -11.58
CA HIS A 10 -46.75 3.16 -12.09
C HIS A 10 -45.68 4.26 -11.98
N ARG A 11 -46.02 5.52 -12.30
CA ARG A 11 -45.07 6.63 -12.17
C ARG A 11 -44.67 6.91 -10.71
N ARG A 12 -45.60 6.74 -9.76
CA ARG A 12 -45.33 6.88 -8.33
C ARG A 12 -44.50 5.73 -7.77
N LEU A 13 -44.76 4.50 -8.22
CA LEU A 13 -43.98 3.32 -7.86
C LEU A 13 -42.55 3.38 -8.43
N CYS A 14 -42.39 3.77 -9.69
CA CYS A 14 -41.07 3.94 -10.30
C CYS A 14 -40.25 5.02 -9.57
N VAL A 15 -40.83 6.17 -9.23
CA VAL A 15 -40.15 7.23 -8.47
C VAL A 15 -39.73 6.75 -7.08
N ALA A 16 -40.59 6.01 -6.37
CA ALA A 16 -40.27 5.45 -5.06
C ALA A 16 -39.14 4.40 -5.13
N VAL A 17 -39.14 3.54 -6.15
CA VAL A 17 -38.07 2.55 -6.37
C VAL A 17 -36.74 3.22 -6.72
N SER A 18 -36.74 4.24 -7.60
CA SER A 18 -35.52 4.98 -7.94
C SER A 18 -34.93 5.75 -6.75
N CYS A 19 -35.77 6.34 -5.88
CA CYS A 19 -35.28 6.99 -4.66
C CYS A 19 -34.76 5.99 -3.62
N GLY A 20 -35.37 4.80 -3.52
CA GLY A 20 -34.90 3.73 -2.64
C GLY A 20 -33.53 3.17 -3.07
N MET A 21 -33.28 3.06 -4.38
CA MET A 21 -32.01 2.59 -4.92
C MET A 21 -30.86 3.60 -4.73
N LEU A 22 -31.16 4.91 -4.76
CA LEU A 22 -30.18 5.97 -4.41
C LEU A 22 -29.86 6.02 -2.90
N ALA A 23 -30.81 5.64 -2.03
CA ALA A 23 -30.56 5.60 -0.59
C ALA A 23 -29.61 4.46 -0.18
N LEU A 24 -29.61 3.34 -0.92
CA LEU A 24 -28.73 2.20 -0.70
C LEU A 24 -27.28 2.45 -1.13
N THR A 25 -27.03 3.37 -2.06
CA THR A 25 -25.66 3.76 -2.46
C THR A 25 -25.06 4.86 -1.58
N LEU A 26 -25.87 5.50 -0.73
CA LEU A 26 -25.41 6.53 0.22
C LEU A 26 -24.87 5.97 1.55
N GLN A 27 -24.85 4.65 1.73
CA GLN A 27 -24.13 4.02 2.86
C GLN A 27 -22.60 4.17 2.77
N GLY A 28 -22.08 4.75 1.67
CA GLY A 28 -20.66 5.05 1.48
C GLY A 28 -20.06 6.13 2.38
N CYS A 29 -20.84 6.90 3.17
CA CYS A 29 -20.30 7.92 4.08
C CYS A 29 -20.50 7.62 5.59
N PHE A 30 -21.25 6.59 5.97
CA PHE A 30 -21.32 6.17 7.38
C PHE A 30 -20.09 5.35 7.81
N GLY A 31 -19.34 4.82 6.84
CA GLY A 31 -18.03 4.22 7.08
C GLY A 31 -16.99 5.19 7.64
N VAL A 32 -17.20 6.52 7.59
CA VAL A 32 -16.26 7.50 8.13
C VAL A 32 -16.39 7.63 9.66
N LEU A 33 -17.60 7.53 10.22
CA LEU A 33 -17.80 7.62 11.67
C LEU A 33 -17.39 6.33 12.40
N ALA A 34 -17.60 5.15 11.81
CA ALA A 34 -17.02 3.90 12.30
C ALA A 34 -15.53 3.77 11.89
N GLY A 35 -15.14 4.40 10.78
CA GLY A 35 -13.77 4.37 10.25
C GLY A 35 -12.79 5.24 11.02
N GLY A 36 -13.24 6.21 11.81
CA GLY A 36 -12.35 7.02 12.67
C GLY A 36 -11.63 6.18 13.73
N LEU A 37 -12.33 5.23 14.37
CA LEU A 37 -11.73 4.31 15.34
C LEU A 37 -10.77 3.31 14.66
N VAL A 38 -11.13 2.82 13.48
CA VAL A 38 -10.32 1.86 12.72
C VAL A 38 -9.08 2.54 12.10
N ALA A 39 -9.20 3.76 11.56
CA ALA A 39 -8.07 4.52 11.04
C ALA A 39 -7.09 4.94 12.15
N GLY A 40 -7.60 5.26 13.35
CA GLY A 40 -6.78 5.59 14.52
C GLY A 40 -5.90 4.43 15.00
N THR A 41 -6.41 3.19 15.00
CA THR A 41 -5.62 2.01 15.40
C THR A 41 -4.53 1.64 14.39
N PHE A 42 -4.76 1.89 13.10
CA PHE A 42 -3.73 1.70 12.06
C PHE A 42 -2.58 2.69 12.18
N ALA A 43 -2.86 3.96 12.51
CA ALA A 43 -1.81 4.96 12.77
C ALA A 43 -1.06 4.70 14.09
N ALA A 44 -1.77 4.26 15.13
CA ALA A 44 -1.20 4.02 16.46
C ALA A 44 -0.22 2.84 16.50
N SER A 45 -0.37 1.87 15.60
CA SER A 45 0.46 0.66 15.57
C SER A 45 1.72 0.81 14.71
N ASP A 46 1.80 1.85 13.86
CA ASP A 46 2.96 2.10 13.00
C ASP A 46 4.16 2.57 13.83
N ARG A 47 5.30 1.92 13.63
CA ARG A 47 6.56 2.24 14.31
C ARG A 47 7.26 3.48 13.74
N ARG A 48 6.73 4.05 12.65
CA ARG A 48 7.20 5.31 12.06
C ARG A 48 6.52 6.49 12.74
N THR A 49 7.29 7.56 12.91
CA THR A 49 6.74 8.84 13.38
C THR A 49 5.75 9.40 12.36
N LEU A 50 4.77 10.19 12.82
CA LEU A 50 3.83 10.89 11.92
C LEU A 50 4.55 11.79 10.91
N GLY A 51 5.69 12.37 11.31
CA GLY A 51 6.56 13.14 10.41
C GLY A 51 7.11 12.28 9.28
N ALA A 52 7.65 11.09 9.59
CA ALA A 52 8.17 10.17 8.59
C ALA A 52 7.06 9.64 7.65
N GLN A 53 5.86 9.38 8.16
CA GLN A 53 4.73 8.96 7.31
C GLN A 53 4.28 10.07 6.34
N THR A 54 4.26 11.32 6.81
CA THR A 54 3.95 12.49 5.98
C THR A 54 5.02 12.69 4.91
N GLU A 55 6.29 12.57 5.31
CA GLU A 55 7.42 12.68 4.40
C GLU A 55 7.41 11.57 3.35
N ASP A 56 7.16 10.31 3.74
CA ASP A 56 6.97 9.18 2.84
C ASP A 56 5.92 9.46 1.76
N LYS A 57 4.77 10.02 2.15
CA LYS A 57 3.72 10.37 1.19
C LYS A 57 4.16 11.46 0.22
N SER A 58 4.88 12.47 0.72
CA SER A 58 5.43 13.54 -0.11
C SER A 58 6.49 13.03 -1.09
N ILE A 59 7.33 12.08 -0.66
CA ILE A 59 8.34 11.42 -1.49
C ILE A 59 7.66 10.63 -2.60
N VAL A 60 6.62 9.85 -2.30
CA VAL A 60 5.88 9.08 -3.31
C VAL A 60 5.26 10.01 -4.36
N VAL A 61 4.54 11.05 -3.93
CA VAL A 61 3.86 11.97 -4.86
C VAL A 61 4.87 12.69 -5.77
N LYS A 62 5.98 13.19 -5.21
CA LYS A 62 7.04 13.83 -6.00
C LYS A 62 7.75 12.82 -6.89
N GLY A 63 8.00 11.61 -6.39
CA GLY A 63 8.66 10.54 -7.12
C GLY A 63 7.87 10.12 -8.34
N GLU A 64 6.58 9.82 -8.17
CA GLU A 64 5.68 9.47 -9.28
C GLU A 64 5.63 10.59 -10.32
N SER A 65 5.51 11.85 -9.88
CA SER A 65 5.49 13.01 -10.78
C SER A 65 6.80 13.18 -11.54
N ASN A 66 7.94 13.13 -10.87
CA ASN A 66 9.26 13.30 -11.50
C ASN A 66 9.52 12.18 -12.52
N ILE A 67 9.26 10.93 -12.12
CA ILE A 67 9.43 9.75 -12.97
C ILE A 67 8.55 9.83 -14.22
N ALA A 68 7.29 10.23 -14.09
CA ALA A 68 6.39 10.40 -15.22
C ALA A 68 6.87 11.48 -16.22
N ASN A 69 7.60 12.50 -15.74
CA ASN A 69 8.11 13.59 -16.57
C ASN A 69 9.42 13.23 -17.30
N VAL A 70 10.25 12.38 -16.71
CA VAL A 70 11.61 12.10 -17.22
C VAL A 70 11.73 10.80 -18.01
N LEU A 71 10.84 9.82 -17.77
CA LEU A 71 10.90 8.53 -18.43
C LEU A 71 10.09 8.51 -19.73
N PRO A 72 10.57 7.78 -20.75
CA PRO A 72 9.85 7.64 -22.01
C PRO A 72 8.54 6.86 -21.82
N GLY A 73 7.60 7.07 -22.76
CA GLY A 73 6.35 6.29 -22.81
C GLY A 73 6.63 4.79 -22.91
N GLY A 74 5.89 3.99 -22.14
CA GLY A 74 6.06 2.53 -22.06
C GLY A 74 6.84 2.05 -20.84
N ALA A 75 7.51 2.94 -20.10
CA ALA A 75 8.02 2.64 -18.76
C ALA A 75 6.86 2.47 -17.77
N HIS A 76 6.96 1.48 -16.89
CA HIS A 76 6.04 1.29 -15.78
C HIS A 76 6.84 1.23 -14.49
N VAL A 77 6.81 2.32 -13.72
CA VAL A 77 7.59 2.44 -12.49
C VAL A 77 6.66 2.71 -11.33
N ASN A 78 6.73 1.84 -10.32
CA ASN A 78 6.05 1.99 -9.05
C ASN A 78 7.03 2.54 -8.02
N VAL A 79 6.67 3.65 -7.38
CA VAL A 79 7.48 4.31 -6.35
C VAL A 79 6.88 4.00 -4.98
N THR A 80 7.63 3.25 -4.17
CA THR A 80 7.20 2.88 -2.82
C THR A 80 8.13 3.49 -1.79
N SER A 81 7.63 4.40 -0.94
CA SER A 81 8.38 4.90 0.23
C SER A 81 7.94 4.21 1.52
N PHE A 82 8.91 3.89 2.37
CA PHE A 82 8.72 3.49 3.76
C PHE A 82 9.89 3.98 4.60
N ASN A 83 9.62 4.80 5.60
CA ASN A 83 10.64 5.40 6.45
C ASN A 83 11.75 6.09 5.63
N ARG A 84 11.36 6.91 4.66
CA ARG A 84 12.25 7.67 3.76
C ARG A 84 13.17 6.81 2.88
N TRP A 85 13.01 5.49 2.94
CA TRP A 85 13.62 4.55 2.01
C TRP A 85 12.67 4.31 0.86
N VAL A 86 13.18 4.45 -0.35
CA VAL A 86 12.39 4.31 -1.58
C VAL A 86 12.76 3.03 -2.30
N LEU A 87 11.76 2.25 -2.65
CA LEU A 87 11.84 1.17 -3.61
C LEU A 87 11.30 1.65 -4.95
N LEU A 88 12.08 1.48 -6.00
CA LEU A 88 11.64 1.54 -7.39
C LEU A 88 11.44 0.12 -7.91
N SER A 89 10.23 -0.22 -8.32
CA SER A 89 9.90 -1.51 -8.94
C SER A 89 9.14 -1.32 -10.25
N GLY A 90 9.13 -2.35 -11.10
CA GLY A 90 8.46 -2.37 -12.40
C GLY A 90 9.43 -2.58 -13.55
N GLU A 91 9.15 -1.95 -14.70
CA GLU A 91 9.85 -2.13 -15.96
C GLU A 91 10.24 -0.82 -16.63
N VAL A 92 11.43 -0.82 -17.23
CA VAL A 92 11.96 0.26 -18.06
C VAL A 92 12.51 -0.29 -19.36
N PRO A 93 12.54 0.50 -20.45
CA PRO A 93 12.97 0.00 -21.76
C PRO A 93 14.48 -0.27 -21.86
N ASP A 94 15.30 0.42 -21.07
CA ASP A 94 16.75 0.34 -21.13
C ASP A 94 17.42 0.73 -19.79
N ASP A 95 18.72 0.44 -19.68
CA ASP A 95 19.52 0.74 -18.49
C ASP A 95 19.69 2.24 -18.23
N ASN A 96 19.64 3.07 -19.27
CA ASN A 96 19.73 4.52 -19.11
C ASN A 96 18.49 5.04 -18.37
N SER A 97 17.30 4.56 -18.74
CA SER A 97 16.03 4.85 -18.08
C SER A 97 16.03 4.35 -16.64
N ARG A 98 16.60 3.15 -16.39
CA ARG A 98 16.78 2.58 -15.04
C ARG A 98 17.62 3.49 -14.14
N ALA A 99 18.76 3.96 -14.65
CA ALA A 99 19.70 4.82 -13.92
C ALA A 99 19.16 6.25 -13.75
N LEU A 100 18.44 6.76 -14.75
CA LEU A 100 17.77 8.06 -14.68
C LEU A 100 16.70 8.06 -13.59
N ALA A 101 15.83 7.05 -13.55
CA ALA A 101 14.81 6.92 -12.52
C ALA A 101 15.40 6.98 -11.11
N GLU A 102 16.50 6.25 -10.87
CA GLU A 102 17.18 6.25 -9.58
C GLU A 102 17.76 7.62 -9.21
N ARG A 103 18.38 8.30 -10.17
CA ARG A 103 18.93 9.66 -9.97
C ARG A 103 17.82 10.65 -9.60
N GLU A 104 16.70 10.59 -10.29
CA GLU A 104 15.57 11.48 -10.05
C GLU A 104 15.00 11.30 -8.66
N ILE A 105 14.79 10.05 -8.22
CA ILE A 105 14.34 9.77 -6.85
C ILE A 105 15.37 10.23 -5.82
N LYS A 106 16.67 10.00 -6.04
CA LYS A 106 17.73 10.44 -5.13
C LYS A 106 17.78 11.96 -4.96
N SER A 107 17.29 12.73 -5.94
CA SER A 107 17.25 14.19 -5.86
C SER A 107 16.13 14.74 -4.99
N ILE A 108 15.14 13.92 -4.63
CA ILE A 108 14.00 14.33 -3.82
C ILE A 108 14.45 14.55 -2.38
N ALA A 109 14.25 15.77 -1.88
CA ALA A 109 14.52 16.11 -0.49
C ALA A 109 13.76 15.16 0.45
N GLY A 110 14.49 14.61 1.42
CA GLY A 110 13.94 13.68 2.39
C GLY A 110 14.32 12.22 2.15
N VAL A 111 14.64 11.83 0.92
CA VAL A 111 15.05 10.46 0.59
C VAL A 111 16.38 10.11 1.27
N GLU A 112 16.40 9.03 2.05
CA GLU A 112 17.61 8.55 2.74
C GLU A 112 18.29 7.40 2.00
N ARG A 113 17.50 6.53 1.36
CA ARG A 113 18.00 5.36 0.63
C ARG A 113 17.10 5.05 -0.55
N VAL A 114 17.69 4.56 -1.64
CA VAL A 114 16.96 4.12 -2.83
C VAL A 114 17.39 2.70 -3.18
N PHE A 115 16.41 1.81 -3.34
CA PHE A 115 16.55 0.46 -3.85
C PHE A 115 15.96 0.42 -5.25
N ASN A 116 16.82 0.23 -6.25
CA ASN A 116 16.43 0.19 -7.65
C ASN A 116 16.29 -1.25 -8.12
N GLU A 117 15.05 -1.75 -8.14
CA GLU A 117 14.69 -3.12 -8.56
C GLU A 117 13.91 -3.10 -9.88
N LEU A 118 14.09 -2.05 -10.68
CA LEU A 118 13.55 -1.93 -12.03
C LEU A 118 14.18 -2.98 -12.95
N ALA A 119 13.33 -3.72 -13.67
CA ALA A 119 13.77 -4.61 -14.72
C ALA A 119 13.87 -3.87 -16.06
N VAL A 120 14.93 -4.17 -16.81
CA VAL A 120 14.98 -3.79 -18.23
C VAL A 120 14.25 -4.86 -19.02
N SER A 121 12.98 -4.60 -19.32
CA SER A 121 12.09 -5.50 -20.04
C SER A 121 10.91 -4.74 -20.64
N GLY A 122 10.17 -5.38 -21.55
CA GLY A 122 8.85 -4.89 -21.95
C GLY A 122 7.87 -4.86 -20.77
N SER A 123 6.83 -4.04 -20.86
CA SER A 123 5.84 -3.85 -19.79
C SER A 123 5.17 -5.17 -19.38
N ALA A 124 4.96 -5.38 -18.07
CA ALA A 124 4.30 -6.59 -17.57
C ALA A 124 2.87 -6.73 -18.11
N SER A 125 2.45 -7.96 -18.40
CA SER A 125 1.08 -8.26 -18.85
C SER A 125 0.06 -7.99 -17.74
N PHE A 126 -1.19 -7.71 -18.14
CA PHE A 126 -2.31 -7.54 -17.19
C PHE A 126 -2.53 -8.77 -16.30
N SER A 127 -2.26 -9.96 -16.84
CA SER A 127 -2.33 -11.23 -16.08
C SER A 127 -1.25 -11.32 -14.99
N SER A 128 -0.03 -10.85 -15.26
CA SER A 128 1.03 -10.79 -14.24
C SER A 128 0.64 -9.88 -13.09
N ARG A 129 0.14 -8.67 -13.40
CA ARG A 129 -0.26 -7.68 -12.38
C ARG A 129 -1.43 -8.16 -11.51
N SER A 130 -2.39 -8.83 -12.12
CA SER A 130 -3.51 -9.44 -11.38
C SER A 130 -3.01 -10.55 -10.44
N SER A 131 -2.06 -11.36 -10.89
CA SER A 131 -1.40 -12.37 -10.05
C SER A 131 -0.65 -11.71 -8.89
N ASP A 132 0.09 -10.63 -9.14
CA ASP A 132 0.88 -9.93 -8.12
C ASP A 132 0.02 -9.30 -7.01
N ALA A 133 -1.16 -8.76 -7.35
CA ALA A 133 -2.11 -8.26 -6.36
C ALA A 133 -2.65 -9.38 -5.45
N LEU A 134 -2.92 -10.56 -6.03
CA LEU A 134 -3.35 -11.74 -5.28
C LEU A 134 -2.22 -12.29 -4.40
N ILE A 135 -0.98 -12.32 -4.89
CA ILE A 135 0.19 -12.71 -4.11
C ILE A 135 0.36 -11.77 -2.92
N THR A 136 0.32 -10.45 -3.17
CA THR A 136 0.41 -9.43 -2.12
C THR A 136 -0.65 -9.64 -1.04
N SER A 137 -1.90 -9.87 -1.45
CA SER A 137 -3.01 -10.10 -0.52
C SER A 137 -2.82 -11.38 0.31
N LYS A 138 -2.33 -12.46 -0.32
CA LYS A 138 -2.01 -13.72 0.39
C LYS A 138 -0.87 -13.54 1.37
N VAL A 139 0.21 -12.84 0.99
CA VAL A 139 1.33 -12.54 1.89
C VAL A 139 0.85 -11.73 3.09
N LEU A 140 0.07 -10.66 2.86
CA LEU A 140 -0.49 -9.86 3.95
C LEU A 140 -1.39 -10.69 4.87
N ALA A 141 -2.26 -11.54 4.30
CA ALA A 141 -3.10 -12.44 5.08
C ALA A 141 -2.27 -13.42 5.94
N SER A 142 -1.22 -14.02 5.37
CA SER A 142 -0.32 -14.93 6.10
C SER A 142 0.48 -14.21 7.19
N LEU A 143 0.84 -12.94 7.00
CA LEU A 143 1.51 -12.14 8.04
C LEU A 143 0.53 -11.77 9.17
N VAL A 144 -0.72 -11.45 8.84
CA VAL A 144 -1.78 -11.14 9.84
C VAL A 144 -2.15 -12.37 10.67
N ASP A 145 -2.13 -13.56 10.09
CA ASP A 145 -2.39 -14.82 10.81
C ASP A 145 -1.26 -15.17 11.80
N SER A 146 -0.07 -14.61 11.59
CA SER A 146 1.06 -14.82 12.51
C SER A 146 0.88 -14.05 13.81
N LYS A 147 0.90 -14.77 14.93
CA LYS A 147 0.85 -14.20 16.29
C LYS A 147 2.19 -13.59 16.73
N GLU A 148 3.26 -13.85 15.98
CA GLU A 148 4.62 -13.39 16.29
C GLU A 148 4.95 -12.06 15.64
N LEU A 149 4.15 -11.61 14.66
CA LEU A 149 4.42 -10.44 13.85
C LEU A 149 3.31 -9.39 13.95
N TYR A 150 3.73 -8.14 13.98
CA TYR A 150 2.85 -7.02 13.71
C TYR A 150 2.82 -6.78 12.19
N ALA A 151 1.75 -7.17 11.52
CA ALA A 151 1.66 -7.09 10.06
C ALA A 151 1.90 -5.66 9.51
N ASN A 152 1.50 -4.65 10.28
CA ASN A 152 1.66 -3.24 9.96
C ASN A 152 3.10 -2.71 10.16
N ALA A 153 3.99 -3.48 10.78
CA ALA A 153 5.43 -3.17 10.82
C ALA A 153 6.10 -3.37 9.44
N PHE A 154 5.39 -4.03 8.52
CA PHE A 154 5.82 -4.28 7.15
C PHE A 154 4.99 -3.50 6.14
N LYS A 155 5.65 -3.06 5.07
CA LYS A 155 5.02 -2.64 3.82
C LYS A 155 5.42 -3.62 2.74
N ILE A 156 4.43 -4.27 2.14
CA ILE A 156 4.62 -5.32 1.14
C ILE A 156 4.23 -4.78 -0.23
N THR A 157 5.04 -5.08 -1.23
CA THR A 157 4.74 -4.80 -2.64
C THR A 157 5.22 -5.99 -3.47
N THR A 158 4.42 -6.42 -4.44
CA THR A 158 4.80 -7.53 -5.33
C THR A 158 4.85 -7.03 -6.76
N GLU A 159 5.90 -7.38 -7.48
CA GLU A 159 6.06 -7.07 -8.90
C GLU A 159 6.68 -8.28 -9.60
N ARG A 160 6.03 -8.78 -10.66
CA ARG A 160 6.49 -9.93 -11.45
C ARG A 160 6.81 -11.16 -10.60
N GLY A 161 5.97 -11.46 -9.60
CA GLY A 161 6.17 -12.55 -8.64
C GLY A 161 7.30 -12.35 -7.62
N VAL A 162 7.98 -11.19 -7.61
CA VAL A 162 8.96 -10.83 -6.60
C VAL A 162 8.28 -10.03 -5.50
N VAL A 163 8.35 -10.51 -4.26
CA VAL A 163 7.81 -9.83 -3.08
C VAL A 163 8.90 -8.97 -2.46
N TYR A 164 8.70 -7.67 -2.45
CA TYR A 164 9.53 -6.71 -1.74
C TYR A 164 8.90 -6.42 -0.39
N MET A 165 9.68 -6.65 0.67
CA MET A 165 9.26 -6.41 2.05
C MET A 165 10.06 -5.24 2.60
N LEU A 166 9.42 -4.09 2.78
CA LEU A 166 9.99 -2.98 3.56
C LEU A 166 9.46 -3.07 4.98
N GLY A 167 10.21 -2.58 5.96
CA GLY A 167 9.74 -2.61 7.34
C GLY A 167 10.78 -2.12 8.33
N ARG A 168 10.30 -1.68 9.49
CA ARG A 168 11.15 -1.33 10.63
C ARG A 168 10.95 -2.37 11.73
N VAL A 169 11.88 -3.33 11.77
CA VAL A 169 11.68 -4.63 12.42
C VAL A 169 12.93 -5.12 13.13
N THR A 170 12.78 -6.04 14.07
CA THR A 170 13.96 -6.74 14.62
C THR A 170 14.49 -7.76 13.62
N GLN A 171 15.71 -8.28 13.84
CA GLN A 171 16.22 -9.37 13.01
C GLN A 171 15.31 -10.60 13.02
N HIS A 172 14.76 -10.93 14.18
CA HIS A 172 13.85 -12.07 14.32
C HIS A 172 12.57 -11.86 13.51
N GLU A 173 11.92 -10.70 13.65
CA GLU A 173 10.72 -10.36 12.88
C GLU A 173 10.98 -10.39 11.37
N GLY A 174 12.12 -9.82 10.92
CA GLY A 174 12.51 -9.84 9.52
C GLY A 174 12.69 -11.26 8.96
N GLN A 175 13.35 -12.15 9.72
CA GLN A 175 13.54 -13.55 9.33
C GLN A 175 12.21 -14.32 9.27
N VAL A 176 11.36 -14.17 10.29
CA VAL A 176 10.04 -14.81 10.35
C VAL A 176 9.17 -14.32 9.20
N GLY A 177 9.11 -13.00 8.97
CA GLY A 177 8.34 -12.39 7.89
C GLY A 177 8.79 -12.87 6.51
N ALA A 178 10.10 -12.88 6.24
CA ALA A 178 10.65 -13.36 4.98
C ALA A 178 10.32 -14.83 4.74
N ARG A 179 10.42 -15.67 5.78
CA ARG A 179 10.05 -17.09 5.71
C ARG A 179 8.56 -17.28 5.39
N ILE A 180 7.67 -16.56 6.08
CA ILE A 180 6.22 -16.61 5.81
C ILE A 180 5.95 -16.20 4.36
N ALA A 181 6.49 -15.07 3.91
CA ALA A 181 6.30 -14.58 2.54
C ALA A 181 6.80 -15.61 1.51
N SER A 182 7.96 -16.23 1.73
CA SER A 182 8.52 -17.23 0.83
C SER A 182 7.69 -18.51 0.72
N GLY A 183 6.87 -18.82 1.73
CA GLY A 183 5.96 -19.98 1.73
C GLY A 183 4.66 -19.75 0.97
N VAL A 184 4.38 -18.52 0.52
CA VAL A 184 3.14 -18.20 -0.20
C VAL A 184 3.21 -18.66 -1.65
N SER A 185 2.21 -19.42 -2.07
CA SER A 185 2.10 -19.91 -3.45
C SER A 185 2.12 -18.76 -4.47
N GLY A 186 3.01 -18.85 -5.45
CA GLY A 186 3.19 -17.87 -6.52
C GLY A 186 4.34 -16.90 -6.29
N VAL A 187 4.92 -16.86 -5.08
CA VAL A 187 6.13 -16.09 -4.80
C VAL A 187 7.34 -16.75 -5.48
N GLN A 188 8.06 -15.99 -6.28
CA GLN A 188 9.27 -16.44 -6.98
C GLN A 188 10.54 -16.06 -6.22
N LYS A 189 10.54 -14.88 -5.59
CA LYS A 189 11.66 -14.33 -4.83
C LYS A 189 11.12 -13.40 -3.75
N VAL A 190 11.79 -13.37 -2.60
CA VAL A 190 11.57 -12.37 -1.55
C VAL A 190 12.79 -11.48 -1.47
N VAL A 191 12.60 -10.17 -1.52
CA VAL A 191 13.63 -9.15 -1.33
C VAL A 191 13.30 -8.38 -0.06
N THR A 192 14.19 -8.47 0.94
CA THR A 192 14.01 -7.85 2.25
C THR A 192 14.74 -6.51 2.31
N LEU A 193 13.99 -5.44 2.56
CA LEU A 193 14.44 -4.05 2.60
C LEU A 193 14.13 -3.49 3.99
N PHE A 194 14.76 -4.06 5.01
CA PHE A 194 14.45 -3.77 6.41
C PHE A 194 15.39 -2.76 7.04
N ASP A 195 14.79 -1.83 7.78
CA ASP A 195 15.45 -0.98 8.76
C ASP A 195 15.47 -1.74 10.10
N PHE A 196 16.60 -2.34 10.45
CA PHE A 196 16.71 -3.18 11.64
C PHE A 196 16.83 -2.33 12.90
N ILE A 197 15.90 -2.54 13.83
CA ILE A 197 15.88 -1.87 15.14
C ILE A 197 16.36 -2.78 16.27
N SER A 198 16.96 -2.16 17.29
CA SER A 198 17.37 -2.84 18.53
C SER A 198 16.17 -3.29 19.36
N ASP A 199 16.37 -4.27 20.24
CA ASP A 199 15.30 -4.76 21.14
C ASP A 199 14.84 -3.67 22.13
N GLU A 200 15.74 -2.76 22.53
CA GLU A 200 15.40 -1.62 23.38
C GLU A 200 14.55 -0.58 22.65
N GLU A 201 14.86 -0.30 21.39
CA GLU A 201 14.05 0.57 20.53
C GLU A 201 12.70 -0.06 20.22
N TYR A 202 12.69 -1.37 19.91
CA TYR A 202 11.48 -2.15 19.72
C TYR A 202 10.50 -2.04 20.90
N LYS A 203 11.00 -2.25 22.12
CA LYS A 203 10.19 -2.13 23.35
C LYS A 203 9.64 -0.72 23.51
N ARG A 204 10.44 0.31 23.26
CA ARG A 204 9.99 1.71 23.34
C ARG A 204 8.90 2.02 22.32
N LEU A 205 9.07 1.58 21.07
CA LEU A 205 8.09 1.80 20.01
C LEU A 205 6.77 1.09 20.32
N ASN A 206 6.82 -0.18 20.77
CA ASN A 206 5.62 -0.92 21.14
C ASN A 206 4.96 -0.39 22.43
N GLN A 207 5.73 0.16 23.37
CA GLN A 207 5.18 0.84 24.55
C GLN A 207 4.46 2.13 24.18
N ASN A 208 5.02 2.92 23.26
CA ASN A 208 4.39 4.16 22.77
C ASN A 208 3.09 3.87 21.99
N VAL A 209 3.06 2.79 21.21
CA VAL A 209 1.84 2.26 20.55
C VAL A 209 0.78 1.91 21.60
N ALA A 210 1.17 1.31 22.73
CA ALA A 210 0.25 0.91 23.80
C ALA A 210 -0.20 2.08 24.71
N GLN A 211 0.55 3.19 24.75
CA GLN A 211 0.34 4.31 25.67
C GLN A 211 -0.36 5.53 25.06
N GLN A 212 -0.60 5.58 23.74
CA GLN A 212 -1.36 6.68 23.15
C GLN A 212 -2.82 6.64 23.64
N PRO A 213 -3.29 7.64 24.43
CA PRO A 213 -4.64 7.65 24.95
C PRO A 213 -5.63 7.82 23.80
N ASN A 214 -6.78 7.13 23.89
CA ASN A 214 -7.97 7.39 23.09
C ASN A 214 -8.44 8.84 23.30
N THR A 215 -7.81 9.82 22.64
CA THR A 215 -8.33 11.20 22.59
C THR A 215 -9.42 11.27 21.53
N ALA A 216 -10.56 10.68 21.86
CA ALA A 216 -11.84 11.03 21.27
C ALA A 216 -12.55 11.95 22.27
N LYS A 217 -12.64 13.24 21.93
CA LYS A 217 -13.65 14.14 22.47
C LYS A 217 -14.40 14.74 21.29
#